data_AF-A0AA96JYM3-F1
#
_entry.id   AF-A0AA96JYM3-F1
#
_cell.length_a   1.000
_cell.length_b   1.000
_cell.length_c   1.000
_cell.angle_alpha   90.00
_cell.angle_beta   90.00
_cell.angle_gamma   90.00
#
_symmetry.space_group_name_H-M   'P 1'
#
loop_
_entity.id
_entity.type
_entity.pdbx_description
1 polymer ?
#
loop_
_entity_poly.entity_id
_entity_poly.type
_entity_poly.pdbx_seq_one_letter_code
_entity_poly.pdbx_strand_id
1 'polypeptide(L)'
;MASFRYLLAGVALTSALMVSPAWADWESKPFTWGPWDLYLEMKDAAGLGLRNVSYQGNQILGKADLPVIRVKYVREWPAWHPFSWFGLGRSSGRCGPFEDRISPQRLKKNPNCDGKKLCQAEHTIQGVKWLELGVYAKIGQYHLYQAWYLSEDGRLYPSVQSWNLSCNTDHEHHAYWRLDFDIGGSDQDQVFVLDRNSVKDNGWGPGWEKYLVEEDDKKPGTNSQDRVWFVRDYPTGQGVWVIPGPFDGESKKFSDRDVSIRKFYRDEDAGWPFGARGDLEFKSDESVQETNVVFWYVAHLPHKAAEGDRPMRYWMGPLLQVHQETP
;
A
#
# COMPACT_ATOMS: atom_id res chain seq x y z
N MET A 1 79.92 7.94 13.43
CA MET A 1 79.20 9.20 13.20
C MET A 1 77.86 8.88 12.55
N ALA A 2 76.77 9.45 13.08
CA ALA A 2 75.36 9.50 12.61
C ALA A 2 74.67 8.14 12.30
N SER A 3 73.80 7.55 13.13
CA SER A 3 72.47 7.99 13.62
C SER A 3 71.54 8.49 12.51
N PHE A 4 70.53 7.70 12.12
CA PHE A 4 69.14 8.20 12.02
C PHE A 4 68.15 7.03 12.14
N ARG A 5 67.33 7.11 13.19
CA ARG A 5 66.13 6.30 13.43
C ARG A 5 64.98 6.89 12.61
N TYR A 6 64.16 6.06 11.97
CA TYR A 6 62.79 6.44 11.63
C TYR A 6 61.83 5.36 12.13
N LEU A 7 61.09 5.73 13.17
CA LEU A 7 59.81 5.12 13.53
C LEU A 7 58.82 5.39 12.39
N LEU A 8 58.03 4.39 12.01
CA LEU A 8 56.72 4.63 11.42
C LEU A 8 55.68 3.75 12.10
N ALA A 9 54.66 4.46 12.57
CA ALA A 9 53.59 4.09 13.47
C ALA A 9 52.79 2.85 13.03
N GLY A 10 52.57 1.95 13.98
CA GLY A 10 51.47 0.99 13.91
C GLY A 10 50.15 1.75 14.05
N VAL A 11 49.30 1.66 13.03
CA VAL A 11 47.92 2.14 13.09
C VAL A 11 47.13 1.12 13.91
N ALA A 12 46.81 1.47 15.14
CA ALA A 12 45.80 0.78 15.91
C ALA A 12 44.43 1.03 15.25
N LEU A 13 43.82 -0.03 14.69
CA LEU A 13 42.40 -0.01 14.37
C LEU A 13 41.61 0.09 15.68
N THR A 14 41.22 1.30 16.04
CA THR A 14 40.17 1.52 17.03
C THR A 14 38.85 1.09 16.43
N SER A 15 38.33 -0.03 16.91
CA SER A 15 36.96 -0.47 16.66
C SER A 15 35.98 0.60 17.15
N ALA A 16 35.56 1.48 16.24
CA ALA A 16 34.42 2.34 16.48
C ALA A 16 33.18 1.45 16.52
N LEU A 17 32.69 1.16 17.73
CA LEU A 17 31.32 0.72 17.94
C LEU A 17 30.41 1.80 17.36
N MET A 18 29.91 1.57 16.14
CA MET A 18 28.86 2.39 15.57
C MET A 18 27.62 2.19 16.42
N VAL A 19 27.27 3.22 17.17
CA VAL A 19 25.97 3.37 17.81
C VAL A 19 24.93 3.40 16.71
N SER A 20 24.10 2.37 16.60
CA SER A 20 22.96 2.34 15.67
C SER A 20 22.07 3.55 15.92
N PRO A 21 21.88 4.46 14.94
CA PRO A 21 20.97 5.57 15.12
C PRO A 21 19.53 5.05 15.08
N ALA A 22 18.70 5.72 15.87
CA ALA A 22 17.31 5.39 16.14
C ALA A 22 16.45 5.20 14.86
N TRP A 23 15.94 3.98 14.71
CA TRP A 23 14.89 3.49 13.77
C TRP A 23 15.18 3.71 12.27
N ALA A 24 16.11 2.90 11.77
CA ALA A 24 16.19 2.47 10.38
C ALA A 24 14.96 1.62 9.98
N ASP A 25 14.88 1.24 8.72
CA ASP A 25 13.97 0.19 8.24
C ASP A 25 14.02 -1.02 9.18
N TRP A 26 12.89 -1.68 9.39
CA TRP A 26 12.80 -2.80 10.31
C TRP A 26 11.86 -3.88 9.81
N GLU A 27 12.15 -5.11 10.24
CA GLU A 27 11.31 -6.30 10.05
C GLU A 27 11.07 -6.96 11.42
N SER A 28 9.88 -7.49 11.64
CA SER A 28 9.55 -8.22 12.86
C SER A 28 10.09 -9.65 12.83
N LYS A 29 10.04 -10.31 13.98
CA LYS A 29 10.02 -11.78 14.02
C LYS A 29 8.73 -12.30 13.35
N PRO A 30 8.67 -13.60 12.99
CA PRO A 30 7.42 -14.21 12.54
C PRO A 30 6.27 -13.89 13.50
N PHE A 31 5.12 -13.56 12.93
CA PHE A 31 3.91 -13.18 13.63
C PHE A 31 2.78 -14.13 13.21
N THR A 32 2.18 -14.80 14.19
CA THR A 32 1.08 -15.73 13.99
C THR A 32 -0.15 -15.23 14.71
N TRP A 33 -1.30 -15.23 14.03
CA TRP A 33 -2.59 -14.92 14.63
C TRP A 33 -3.69 -15.79 14.01
N GLY A 34 -4.22 -16.74 14.80
CA GLY A 34 -5.23 -17.68 14.33
C GLY A 34 -4.74 -18.44 13.09
N PRO A 35 -5.44 -18.35 11.94
CA PRO A 35 -5.04 -19.00 10.70
C PRO A 35 -3.97 -18.23 9.90
N TRP A 36 -3.50 -17.08 10.37
CA TRP A 36 -2.56 -16.22 9.66
C TRP A 36 -1.14 -16.37 10.18
N ASP A 37 -0.18 -16.47 9.26
CA ASP A 37 1.26 -16.30 9.54
C ASP A 37 1.84 -15.26 8.60
N LEU A 38 2.64 -14.33 9.12
CA LEU A 38 3.25 -13.23 8.37
C LEU A 38 4.45 -12.61 9.10
N TYR A 39 5.11 -11.68 8.44
CA TYR A 39 6.08 -10.75 9.04
C TYR A 39 5.58 -9.31 8.85
N LEU A 40 5.90 -8.45 9.80
CA LEU A 40 5.67 -7.01 9.67
C LEU A 40 6.97 -6.35 9.22
N GLU A 41 6.87 -5.41 8.29
CA GLU A 41 8.00 -4.64 7.79
C GLU A 41 7.65 -3.15 7.78
N MET A 42 8.64 -2.28 7.97
CA MET A 42 8.59 -0.91 7.47
C MET A 42 9.89 -0.61 6.78
N LYS A 43 9.83 -0.50 5.46
CA LYS A 43 10.97 -0.27 4.59
C LYS A 43 10.60 0.71 3.48
N ASP A 44 11.58 1.44 2.95
CA ASP A 44 11.43 2.29 1.77
C ASP A 44 10.31 3.35 1.89
N ALA A 45 9.98 3.76 3.13
CA ALA A 45 8.86 4.64 3.44
C ALA A 45 7.51 4.22 2.80
N ALA A 46 7.29 2.91 2.69
CA ALA A 46 6.09 2.29 2.11
C ALA A 46 5.03 1.90 3.16
N GLY A 47 4.99 2.61 4.30
CA GLY A 47 4.07 2.29 5.39
C GLY A 47 4.42 1.00 6.14
N LEU A 48 3.45 0.51 6.92
CA LEU A 48 3.49 -0.81 7.54
C LEU A 48 3.23 -1.85 6.46
N GLY A 49 4.25 -2.61 6.06
CA GLY A 49 4.14 -3.72 5.14
C GLY A 49 3.88 -5.05 5.85
N LEU A 50 3.28 -5.99 5.13
CA LEU A 50 3.19 -7.40 5.46
C LEU A 50 4.10 -8.19 4.51
N ARG A 51 4.82 -9.20 4.99
CA ARG A 51 5.62 -10.11 4.16
C ARG A 51 5.28 -11.57 4.44
N ASN A 52 5.51 -12.43 3.44
CA ASN A 52 5.30 -13.88 3.50
C ASN A 52 3.96 -14.22 4.16
N VAL A 53 2.89 -13.58 3.68
CA VAL A 53 1.56 -13.72 4.27
C VAL A 53 0.98 -15.03 3.83
N SER A 54 0.57 -15.85 4.79
CA SER A 54 -0.11 -17.12 4.55
C SER A 54 -1.39 -17.22 5.36
N TYR A 55 -2.35 -17.96 4.82
CA TYR A 55 -3.61 -18.29 5.46
C TYR A 55 -3.80 -19.80 5.43
N GLN A 56 -4.01 -20.40 6.61
CA GLN A 56 -4.12 -21.85 6.81
C GLN A 56 -2.95 -22.63 6.18
N GLY A 57 -1.74 -22.07 6.28
CA GLY A 57 -0.50 -22.67 5.76
C GLY A 57 -0.27 -22.48 4.26
N ASN A 58 -1.19 -21.86 3.52
CA ASN A 58 -1.00 -21.55 2.09
C ASN A 58 -0.50 -20.11 1.95
N GLN A 59 0.61 -19.91 1.23
CA GLN A 59 1.10 -18.56 0.91
C GLN A 59 0.10 -17.85 -0.01
N ILE A 60 -0.18 -16.58 0.29
CA ILE A 60 -1.10 -15.75 -0.50
C ILE A 60 -0.41 -14.48 -1.03
N LEU A 61 0.55 -13.92 -0.30
CA LEU A 61 1.26 -12.70 -0.67
C LEU A 61 2.74 -12.83 -0.27
N GLY A 62 3.64 -12.52 -1.20
CA GLY A 62 5.05 -12.29 -0.88
C GLY A 62 5.24 -11.02 -0.08
N LYS A 63 4.52 -9.96 -0.46
CA LYS A 63 4.54 -8.64 0.18
C LYS A 63 3.24 -7.86 -0.05
N ALA A 64 2.82 -7.08 0.93
CA ALA A 64 1.79 -6.06 0.75
C ALA A 64 2.15 -4.78 1.50
N ASP A 65 2.15 -3.63 0.82
CA ASP A 65 2.52 -2.34 1.42
C ASP A 65 1.80 -1.14 0.77
N LEU A 66 2.10 0.07 1.25
CA LEU A 66 1.51 1.34 0.82
C LEU A 66 2.64 2.32 0.43
N PRO A 67 3.23 2.20 -0.77
CA PRO A 67 4.38 3.01 -1.17
C PRO A 67 4.13 4.51 -1.17
N VAL A 68 2.89 4.93 -1.48
CA VAL A 68 2.53 6.35 -1.55
C VAL A 68 1.04 6.58 -1.31
N ILE A 69 0.73 7.75 -0.75
CA ILE A 69 -0.57 8.40 -0.87
C ILE A 69 -0.37 9.70 -1.65
N ARG A 70 -0.82 9.77 -2.90
CA ARG A 70 -0.73 10.99 -3.69
C ARG A 70 -1.91 11.90 -3.35
N VAL A 71 -1.66 13.20 -3.19
CA VAL A 71 -2.70 14.16 -2.79
C VAL A 71 -2.83 15.27 -3.81
N LYS A 72 -3.99 15.34 -4.49
CA LYS A 72 -4.35 16.39 -5.45
C LYS A 72 -5.19 17.44 -4.76
N TYR A 73 -4.76 18.70 -4.75
CA TYR A 73 -5.61 19.81 -4.30
C TYR A 73 -6.33 20.44 -5.47
N VAL A 74 -7.52 21.00 -5.24
CA VAL A 74 -8.21 21.81 -6.25
C VAL A 74 -7.40 23.09 -6.54
N ARG A 75 -6.85 23.73 -5.51
CA ARG A 75 -6.00 24.92 -5.63
C ARG A 75 -4.53 24.54 -5.45
N GLU A 76 -3.81 24.38 -6.55
CA GLU A 76 -2.38 24.05 -6.53
C GLU A 76 -1.47 25.25 -6.77
N TRP A 77 -0.20 25.07 -6.42
CA TRP A 77 0.86 25.90 -6.96
C TRP A 77 1.13 25.55 -8.42
N PRO A 78 1.31 26.56 -9.30
CA PRO A 78 1.87 26.32 -10.63
C PRO A 78 3.21 25.60 -10.51
N ALA A 79 3.47 24.62 -11.39
CA ALA A 79 4.67 23.79 -11.34
C ALA A 79 5.98 24.60 -11.42
N TRP A 80 5.95 25.77 -12.06
CA TRP A 80 7.08 26.71 -12.23
C TRP A 80 7.22 27.75 -11.12
N HIS A 81 6.41 27.71 -10.06
CA HIS A 81 6.47 28.73 -9.02
C HIS A 81 7.66 28.46 -8.06
N PRO A 82 8.67 29.37 -7.97
CA PRO A 82 9.90 29.12 -7.19
C PRO A 82 9.65 29.03 -5.68
N PHE A 83 8.53 29.56 -5.19
CA PHE A 83 8.14 29.47 -3.78
C PHE A 83 7.33 28.20 -3.43
N SER A 84 7.05 27.32 -4.40
CA SER A 84 6.44 25.99 -4.13
C SER A 84 7.35 25.12 -3.24
N TRP A 85 8.66 25.37 -3.24
CA TRP A 85 9.66 24.68 -2.42
C TRP A 85 9.79 25.23 -0.98
N PHE A 86 9.40 26.48 -0.72
CA PHE A 86 9.70 27.19 0.54
C PHE A 86 8.52 27.32 1.51
N GLY A 87 7.36 26.72 1.23
CA GLY A 87 6.23 26.69 2.18
C GLY A 87 5.57 28.04 2.50
N LEU A 88 5.98 29.12 1.85
CA LEU A 88 5.40 30.46 1.96
C LEU A 88 4.12 30.53 1.12
N GLY A 89 2.97 30.27 1.74
CA GLY A 89 1.68 30.48 1.07
C GLY A 89 0.48 29.68 1.59
N ARG A 90 0.55 29.08 2.79
CA ARG A 90 -0.62 28.50 3.47
C ARG A 90 -1.79 29.50 3.59
N SER A 91 -1.50 30.79 3.71
CA SER A 91 -2.49 31.87 3.72
C SER A 91 -3.24 32.07 2.39
N SER A 92 -2.71 31.57 1.27
CA SER A 92 -3.34 31.67 -0.06
C SER A 92 -4.30 30.53 -0.39
N GLY A 93 -4.34 29.48 0.46
CA GLY A 93 -5.12 28.26 0.23
C GLY A 93 -4.61 27.38 -0.93
N ARG A 94 -3.41 27.65 -1.47
CA ARG A 94 -2.78 26.82 -2.52
C ARG A 94 -1.81 25.81 -1.92
N CYS A 95 -1.93 24.54 -2.30
CA CYS A 95 -1.10 23.46 -1.79
C CYS A 95 -0.87 22.32 -2.77
N GLY A 96 0.18 21.55 -2.50
CA GLY A 96 0.48 20.33 -3.23
C GLY A 96 0.73 20.51 -4.73
N PRO A 97 0.68 19.39 -5.48
CA PRO A 97 0.37 18.04 -5.00
C PRO A 97 1.45 17.52 -4.06
N PHE A 98 1.08 16.56 -3.20
CA PHE A 98 2.01 15.92 -2.27
C PHE A 98 2.10 14.42 -2.51
N GLU A 99 3.23 13.84 -2.09
CA GLU A 99 3.41 12.40 -1.92
C GLU A 99 3.58 12.11 -0.42
N ASP A 100 2.49 11.69 0.20
CA ASP A 100 2.50 11.35 1.61
C ASP A 100 3.01 9.91 1.77
N ARG A 101 4.20 9.79 2.36
CA ARG A 101 4.90 8.52 2.61
C ARG A 101 5.04 8.28 4.10
N ILE A 102 4.58 7.13 4.57
CA ILE A 102 4.62 6.73 5.98
C ILE A 102 5.95 6.00 6.23
N SER A 103 6.75 6.51 7.16
CA SER A 103 8.06 5.95 7.50
C SER A 103 8.27 5.89 9.01
N PRO A 104 9.22 5.06 9.52
CA PRO A 104 9.48 4.92 10.95
C PRO A 104 9.71 6.25 11.69
N GLN A 105 10.32 7.23 11.02
CA GLN A 105 10.64 8.56 11.57
C GLN A 105 9.40 9.46 11.72
N ARG A 106 8.36 9.22 10.91
CA ARG A 106 7.10 9.99 10.95
C ARG A 106 6.07 9.41 11.91
N LEU A 107 6.31 8.19 12.42
CA LEU A 107 5.41 7.54 13.37
C LEU A 107 5.32 8.27 14.70
N LYS A 108 4.10 8.37 15.22
CA LYS A 108 3.76 8.90 16.53
C LYS A 108 3.11 7.82 17.38
N LYS A 109 3.21 7.98 18.70
CA LYS A 109 2.48 7.14 19.65
C LYS A 109 0.98 7.39 19.47
N ASN A 110 0.20 6.33 19.38
CA ASN A 110 -1.26 6.41 19.28
C ASN A 110 -1.89 6.16 20.68
N PRO A 111 -2.56 7.16 21.28
CA PRO A 111 -3.25 6.97 22.57
C PRO A 111 -4.31 5.88 22.54
N ASN A 112 -4.93 5.62 21.39
CA ASN A 112 -5.92 4.55 21.21
C ASN A 112 -5.28 3.15 21.12
N CYS A 113 -3.95 3.06 21.17
CA CYS A 113 -3.17 1.82 21.09
C CYS A 113 -2.12 1.78 22.20
N ASP A 114 -2.54 2.07 23.44
CA ASP A 114 -1.68 2.09 24.64
C ASP A 114 -0.43 2.99 24.54
N GLY A 115 -0.51 4.03 23.71
CA GLY A 115 0.64 4.90 23.45
C GLY A 115 1.80 4.21 22.71
N LYS A 116 1.52 3.11 21.99
CA LYS A 116 2.49 2.43 21.11
C LYS A 116 2.46 3.05 19.71
N LYS A 117 3.55 2.85 18.94
CA LYS A 117 3.64 3.26 17.53
C LYS A 117 2.98 2.24 16.60
N LEU A 118 3.12 0.95 16.93
CA LEU A 118 2.42 -0.16 16.32
C LEU A 118 1.20 -0.50 17.19
N CYS A 119 0.02 -0.42 16.59
CA CYS A 119 -1.23 -0.88 17.14
C CYS A 119 -1.40 -2.36 16.84
N GLN A 120 -1.77 -3.12 17.87
CA GLN A 120 -2.21 -4.51 17.75
C GLN A 120 -3.44 -4.63 18.62
N ALA A 121 -4.60 -4.86 18.02
CA ALA A 121 -5.86 -4.95 18.72
C ALA A 121 -6.74 -6.04 18.11
N GLU A 122 -7.51 -6.73 18.94
CA GLU A 122 -8.50 -7.69 18.47
C GLU A 122 -9.90 -7.14 18.66
N HIS A 123 -10.75 -7.35 17.66
CA HIS A 123 -12.15 -6.95 17.65
C HIS A 123 -13.02 -8.13 17.25
N THR A 124 -14.28 -8.16 17.66
CA THR A 124 -15.27 -9.11 17.14
C THR A 124 -16.38 -8.34 16.46
N ILE A 125 -16.52 -8.54 15.15
CA ILE A 125 -17.51 -7.84 14.33
C ILE A 125 -18.41 -8.91 13.71
N GLN A 126 -19.70 -8.84 14.02
CA GLN A 126 -20.70 -9.80 13.52
C GLN A 126 -20.34 -11.27 13.80
N GLY A 127 -19.73 -11.54 14.95
CA GLY A 127 -19.34 -12.89 15.36
C GLY A 127 -18.02 -13.40 14.77
N VAL A 128 -17.37 -12.62 13.91
CA VAL A 128 -16.05 -12.94 13.34
C VAL A 128 -14.98 -12.16 14.10
N LYS A 129 -13.90 -12.82 14.52
CA LYS A 129 -12.73 -12.16 15.10
C LYS A 129 -11.88 -11.49 14.03
N TRP A 130 -11.38 -10.31 14.37
CA TRP A 130 -10.52 -9.48 13.55
C TRP A 130 -9.29 -9.03 14.35
N LEU A 131 -8.13 -9.09 13.72
CA LEU A 131 -6.91 -8.45 14.18
C LEU A 131 -6.70 -7.15 13.41
N GLU A 132 -6.47 -6.07 14.15
CA GLU A 132 -6.00 -4.79 13.64
C GLU A 132 -4.50 -4.67 13.87
N LEU A 133 -3.76 -4.41 12.78
CA LEU A 133 -2.34 -4.06 12.80
C LEU A 133 -2.18 -2.67 12.18
N GLY A 134 -1.91 -1.67 13.01
CA GLY A 134 -1.97 -0.27 12.56
C GLY A 134 -0.79 0.59 12.97
N VAL A 135 -0.52 1.64 12.21
CA VAL A 135 0.49 2.67 12.52
C VAL A 135 -0.10 4.06 12.36
N TYR A 136 0.26 4.94 13.29
CA TYR A 136 -0.14 6.34 13.28
C TYR A 136 1.04 7.24 12.91
N ALA A 137 0.87 8.07 11.89
CA ALA A 137 1.88 8.99 11.38
C ALA A 137 1.36 10.43 11.36
N LYS A 138 2.29 11.37 11.54
CA LYS A 138 2.05 12.79 11.25
C LYS A 138 2.93 13.23 10.10
N ILE A 139 2.32 13.76 9.05
CA ILE A 139 3.00 14.31 7.88
C ILE A 139 2.51 15.74 7.67
N GLY A 140 3.36 16.73 7.91
CA GLY A 140 2.93 18.12 7.91
C GLY A 140 1.86 18.38 8.98
N GLN A 141 0.65 18.74 8.57
CA GLN A 141 -0.51 18.86 9.47
C GLN A 141 -1.41 17.63 9.44
N TYR A 142 -1.24 16.73 8.47
CA TYR A 142 -2.08 15.54 8.35
C TYR A 142 -1.79 14.54 9.45
N HIS A 143 -2.87 13.94 9.89
CA HIS A 143 -2.87 12.75 10.70
C HIS A 143 -3.25 11.59 9.79
N LEU A 144 -2.38 10.60 9.71
CA LEU A 144 -2.60 9.41 8.91
C LEU A 144 -2.58 8.18 9.81
N TYR A 145 -3.61 7.35 9.69
CA TYR A 145 -3.64 6.03 10.32
C TYR A 145 -3.78 4.97 9.22
N GLN A 146 -2.71 4.20 9.03
CA GLN A 146 -2.71 3.05 8.13
C GLN A 146 -2.89 1.79 8.97
N ALA A 147 -3.76 0.88 8.55
CA ALA A 147 -3.97 -0.40 9.20
C ALA A 147 -4.23 -1.53 8.22
N TRP A 148 -3.90 -2.74 8.66
CA TRP A 148 -4.33 -4.01 8.09
C TRP A 148 -5.32 -4.66 9.05
N TYR A 149 -6.47 -5.07 8.53
CA TYR A 149 -7.45 -5.82 9.30
C TYR A 149 -7.53 -7.24 8.76
N LEU A 150 -7.18 -8.22 9.59
CA LEU A 150 -7.19 -9.64 9.23
C LEU A 150 -8.34 -10.31 9.98
N SER A 151 -9.17 -11.09 9.32
CA SER A 151 -10.25 -11.83 9.96
C SER A 151 -9.91 -13.32 10.09
N GLU A 152 -10.50 -14.00 11.07
CA GLU A 152 -10.33 -15.46 11.18
C GLU A 152 -10.91 -16.23 9.99
N ASP A 153 -11.83 -15.64 9.22
CA ASP A 153 -12.48 -16.25 8.04
C ASP A 153 -11.79 -15.94 6.69
N GLY A 154 -10.55 -15.45 6.71
CA GLY A 154 -9.72 -15.33 5.49
C GLY A 154 -9.90 -14.02 4.73
N ARG A 155 -10.33 -12.96 5.41
CA ARG A 155 -10.38 -11.59 4.86
C ARG A 155 -9.19 -10.78 5.36
N LEU A 156 -8.57 -10.03 4.47
CA LEU A 156 -7.52 -9.07 4.75
C LEU A 156 -7.91 -7.74 4.12
N TYR A 157 -8.03 -6.70 4.94
CA TYR A 157 -8.52 -5.39 4.53
C TYR A 157 -7.48 -4.30 4.84
N PRO A 158 -6.70 -3.82 3.85
CA PRO A 158 -5.96 -2.56 3.94
C PRO A 158 -6.88 -1.35 4.15
N SER A 159 -6.47 -0.45 5.03
CA SER A 159 -7.14 0.83 5.21
C SER A 159 -6.12 1.92 5.48
N VAL A 160 -6.33 3.09 4.87
CA VAL A 160 -5.75 4.34 5.36
C VAL A 160 -6.85 5.34 5.67
N GLN A 161 -6.71 6.00 6.82
CA GLN A 161 -7.57 7.08 7.27
C GLN A 161 -6.74 8.35 7.34
N SER A 162 -7.31 9.46 6.87
CA SER A 162 -6.69 10.78 6.88
C SER A 162 -7.59 11.77 7.61
N TRP A 163 -7.00 12.67 8.39
CA TRP A 163 -7.75 13.78 8.99
C TRP A 163 -6.87 14.98 9.28
N ASN A 164 -7.56 16.07 9.65
CA ASN A 164 -7.03 17.44 9.67
C ASN A 164 -6.79 17.97 8.25
N LEU A 165 -6.60 19.28 8.12
CA LEU A 165 -6.33 19.95 6.85
C LEU A 165 -4.93 20.54 6.85
N SER A 166 -4.10 20.18 5.88
CA SER A 166 -2.89 20.98 5.64
C SER A 166 -3.24 22.35 5.08
N CYS A 167 -4.32 22.43 4.30
CA CYS A 167 -4.75 23.62 3.59
C CYS A 167 -6.28 23.64 3.48
N ASN A 168 -6.87 24.82 3.64
CA ASN A 168 -8.32 24.99 3.58
C ASN A 168 -8.84 25.01 2.13
N THR A 169 -8.69 23.88 1.42
CA THR A 169 -9.24 23.66 0.08
C THR A 169 -9.51 22.17 -0.12
N ASP A 170 -10.54 21.88 -0.93
CA ASP A 170 -10.87 20.51 -1.30
C ASP A 170 -9.67 19.83 -1.98
N HIS A 171 -9.54 18.54 -1.72
CA HIS A 171 -8.47 17.70 -2.23
C HIS A 171 -8.90 16.25 -2.31
N GLU A 172 -8.11 15.44 -3.00
CA GLU A 172 -8.34 14.01 -3.17
C GLU A 172 -7.08 13.26 -2.75
N HIS A 173 -7.26 12.22 -1.93
CA HIS A 173 -6.21 11.28 -1.57
C HIS A 173 -6.28 10.05 -2.49
N HIS A 174 -5.14 9.63 -3.00
CA HIS A 174 -4.98 8.47 -3.87
C HIS A 174 -3.98 7.51 -3.22
N ALA A 175 -4.47 6.50 -2.53
CA ALA A 175 -3.64 5.52 -1.83
C ALA A 175 -3.28 4.37 -2.78
N TYR A 176 -1.98 4.16 -3.03
CA TYR A 176 -1.48 3.13 -3.93
C TYR A 176 -1.03 1.94 -3.09
N TRP A 177 -1.82 0.87 -3.10
CA TRP A 177 -1.47 -0.39 -2.45
C TRP A 177 -0.73 -1.26 -3.45
N ARG A 178 0.46 -1.76 -3.08
CA ARG A 178 1.21 -2.74 -3.87
C ARG A 178 1.02 -4.11 -3.24
N LEU A 179 0.48 -5.05 -3.99
CA LEU A 179 0.17 -6.40 -3.54
C LEU A 179 0.93 -7.38 -4.42
N ASP A 180 1.97 -7.96 -3.86
CA ASP A 180 2.82 -8.97 -4.50
C ASP A 180 2.21 -10.34 -4.20
N PHE A 181 1.45 -10.88 -5.16
CA PHE A 181 0.80 -12.18 -5.00
C PHE A 181 1.83 -13.28 -5.22
N ASP A 182 1.83 -14.22 -4.29
CA ASP A 182 2.64 -15.44 -4.33
C ASP A 182 1.72 -16.61 -3.93
N ILE A 183 0.64 -16.86 -4.67
CA ILE A 183 -0.37 -17.84 -4.27
C ILE A 183 0.20 -19.24 -4.53
N GLY A 184 0.36 -20.05 -3.48
CA GLY A 184 0.95 -21.39 -3.63
C GLY A 184 2.45 -21.41 -4.00
N GLY A 185 3.09 -20.25 -4.16
CA GLY A 185 4.49 -20.10 -4.54
C GLY A 185 4.74 -18.75 -5.21
N SER A 186 5.98 -18.48 -5.60
CA SER A 186 6.38 -17.19 -6.17
C SER A 186 6.16 -17.06 -7.68
N ASP A 187 5.34 -17.92 -8.27
CA ASP A 187 5.14 -18.00 -9.72
C ASP A 187 3.81 -18.72 -10.00
N GLN A 188 3.40 -18.83 -11.27
CA GLN A 188 2.15 -19.51 -11.68
C GLN A 188 0.86 -18.78 -11.33
N ASP A 189 0.93 -17.51 -10.92
CA ASP A 189 -0.27 -16.71 -10.70
C ASP A 189 -0.95 -16.34 -12.01
N GLN A 190 -2.28 -16.30 -11.95
CA GLN A 190 -3.15 -15.82 -13.02
C GLN A 190 -4.08 -14.75 -12.45
N VAL A 191 -4.28 -13.66 -13.19
CA VAL A 191 -5.25 -12.63 -12.83
C VAL A 191 -6.46 -12.69 -13.75
N PHE A 192 -7.62 -12.73 -13.14
CA PHE A 192 -8.92 -12.63 -13.78
C PHE A 192 -9.65 -11.38 -13.29
N VAL A 193 -10.53 -10.86 -14.14
CA VAL A 193 -11.57 -9.91 -13.77
C VAL A 193 -12.93 -10.55 -14.00
N LEU A 194 -13.85 -10.27 -13.10
CA LEU A 194 -15.27 -10.54 -13.25
C LEU A 194 -16.01 -9.20 -13.28
N ASP A 195 -16.57 -8.87 -14.43
CA ASP A 195 -17.54 -7.78 -14.58
C ASP A 195 -18.96 -8.35 -14.57
N ARG A 196 -19.67 -8.16 -13.45
CA ARG A 196 -21.01 -8.71 -13.21
C ARG A 196 -22.08 -8.13 -14.13
N ASN A 197 -21.82 -6.99 -14.76
CA ASN A 197 -22.73 -6.34 -15.69
C ASN A 197 -22.45 -6.73 -17.16
N SER A 198 -21.36 -7.46 -17.41
CA SER A 198 -20.99 -7.93 -18.73
C SER A 198 -21.58 -9.31 -19.03
N VAL A 199 -22.17 -9.46 -20.21
CA VAL A 199 -22.62 -10.76 -20.76
C VAL A 199 -21.62 -11.37 -21.74
N LYS A 200 -20.47 -10.71 -21.96
CA LYS A 200 -19.43 -11.19 -22.86
C LYS A 200 -18.80 -12.44 -22.26
N ASP A 201 -18.64 -13.49 -23.07
CA ASP A 201 -17.96 -14.72 -22.67
C ASP A 201 -16.76 -14.95 -23.60
N ASN A 202 -15.56 -14.85 -23.03
CA ASN A 202 -14.29 -15.08 -23.74
C ASN A 202 -13.78 -16.52 -23.57
N GLY A 203 -14.65 -17.46 -23.20
CA GLY A 203 -14.30 -18.86 -22.92
C GLY A 203 -14.07 -19.18 -21.43
N TRP A 204 -14.29 -18.21 -20.54
CA TRP A 204 -14.16 -18.34 -19.09
C TRP A 204 -15.50 -18.22 -18.36
N GLY A 205 -16.60 -18.04 -19.10
CA GLY A 205 -17.94 -17.76 -18.59
C GLY A 205 -18.32 -16.28 -18.76
N PRO A 206 -19.63 -15.96 -18.67
CA PRO A 206 -20.10 -14.58 -18.81
C PRO A 206 -19.46 -13.63 -17.80
N GLY A 207 -18.95 -12.51 -18.31
CA GLY A 207 -18.33 -11.44 -17.51
C GLY A 207 -16.89 -11.71 -17.09
N TRP A 208 -16.39 -12.93 -17.31
CA TRP A 208 -15.02 -13.30 -16.97
C TRP A 208 -14.04 -12.97 -18.09
N GLU A 209 -12.89 -12.42 -17.70
CA GLU A 209 -11.76 -12.17 -18.58
C GLU A 209 -10.45 -12.48 -17.85
N LYS A 210 -9.50 -13.10 -18.55
CA LYS A 210 -8.14 -13.36 -18.07
C LYS A 210 -7.21 -12.29 -18.62
N TYR A 211 -6.40 -11.67 -17.77
CA TYR A 211 -5.34 -10.79 -18.25
C TYR A 211 -4.16 -11.63 -18.77
N LEU A 212 -3.76 -11.35 -20.00
CA LEU A 212 -2.69 -12.08 -20.68
C LEU A 212 -1.36 -11.32 -20.67
N VAL A 213 -1.45 -9.99 -20.61
CA VAL A 213 -0.32 -9.07 -20.53
C VAL A 213 -0.59 -8.05 -19.44
N GLU A 214 0.44 -7.31 -19.05
CA GLU A 214 0.32 -6.20 -18.11
C GLU A 214 -0.79 -5.24 -18.54
N GLU A 215 -1.62 -4.82 -17.60
CA GLU A 215 -2.80 -4.02 -17.91
C GLU A 215 -3.11 -2.99 -16.85
N ASP A 216 -3.74 -1.89 -17.27
CA ASP A 216 -4.36 -0.93 -16.38
C ASP A 216 -5.88 -1.01 -16.53
N ASP A 217 -6.59 -1.09 -15.42
CA ASP A 217 -8.06 -1.21 -15.43
C ASP A 217 -8.72 -0.24 -14.45
N LYS A 218 -10.03 -0.09 -14.63
CA LYS A 218 -10.90 0.81 -13.89
C LYS A 218 -12.08 0.09 -13.28
N LYS A 219 -12.48 0.59 -12.11
CA LYS A 219 -13.75 0.24 -11.49
C LYS A 219 -14.90 0.94 -12.24
N PRO A 220 -16.11 0.36 -12.27
CA PRO A 220 -17.31 1.08 -12.72
C PRO A 220 -17.58 2.30 -11.82
N GLY A 221 -18.02 3.41 -12.39
CA GLY A 221 -18.30 4.64 -11.62
C GLY A 221 -19.56 4.57 -10.73
N THR A 222 -20.53 3.71 -11.07
CA THR A 222 -21.79 3.62 -10.31
C THR A 222 -21.70 2.70 -9.09
N ASN A 223 -21.18 1.49 -9.27
CA ASN A 223 -20.99 0.51 -8.21
C ASN A 223 -19.64 -0.18 -8.42
N SER A 224 -18.65 0.23 -7.62
CA SER A 224 -17.28 -0.26 -7.74
C SER A 224 -17.19 -1.78 -7.62
N GLN A 225 -18.07 -2.41 -6.84
CA GLN A 225 -18.08 -3.86 -6.59
C GLN A 225 -18.76 -4.70 -7.69
N ASP A 226 -19.27 -4.06 -8.75
CA ASP A 226 -19.73 -4.80 -9.94
C ASP A 226 -18.55 -5.36 -10.75
N ARG A 227 -17.34 -4.82 -10.55
CA ARG A 227 -16.11 -5.36 -11.10
C ARG A 227 -15.18 -5.77 -9.96
N VAL A 228 -14.77 -7.03 -9.97
CA VAL A 228 -13.87 -7.61 -8.97
C VAL A 228 -12.77 -8.40 -9.66
N TRP A 229 -11.61 -8.52 -9.03
CA TRP A 229 -10.51 -9.30 -9.56
C TRP A 229 -10.31 -10.58 -8.75
N PHE A 230 -9.78 -11.60 -9.40
CA PHE A 230 -9.45 -12.86 -8.78
C PHE A 230 -8.05 -13.26 -9.21
N VAL A 231 -7.13 -13.30 -8.25
CA VAL A 231 -5.77 -13.81 -8.47
C VAL A 231 -5.76 -15.25 -8.00
N ARG A 232 -5.24 -16.18 -8.79
CA ARG A 232 -5.18 -17.60 -8.43
C ARG A 232 -3.90 -18.24 -8.90
N ASP A 233 -3.51 -19.29 -8.20
CA ASP A 233 -2.46 -20.21 -8.64
C ASP A 233 -3.01 -21.18 -9.69
N TYR A 234 -2.31 -21.31 -10.81
CA TYR A 234 -2.76 -22.18 -11.91
C TYR A 234 -2.77 -23.67 -11.55
N PRO A 235 -1.71 -24.25 -10.94
CA PRO A 235 -1.69 -25.66 -10.53
C PRO A 235 -2.75 -26.05 -9.49
N THR A 236 -2.96 -25.25 -8.46
CA THR A 236 -3.79 -25.62 -7.30
C THR A 236 -5.22 -25.08 -7.37
N GLY A 237 -5.47 -24.03 -8.14
CA GLY A 237 -6.76 -23.34 -8.19
C GLY A 237 -7.08 -22.50 -6.94
N GLN A 238 -6.20 -22.49 -5.94
CA GLN A 238 -6.30 -21.58 -4.79
C GLN A 238 -6.22 -20.14 -5.27
N GLY A 239 -6.94 -19.23 -4.62
CA GLY A 239 -6.93 -17.84 -5.05
C GLY A 239 -7.42 -16.85 -4.01
N VAL A 240 -7.31 -15.58 -4.36
CA VAL A 240 -7.71 -14.44 -3.55
C VAL A 240 -8.53 -13.48 -4.42
N TRP A 241 -9.70 -13.11 -3.92
CA TRP A 241 -10.52 -12.06 -4.51
C TRP A 241 -10.02 -10.69 -4.08
N VAL A 242 -9.88 -9.77 -5.02
CA VAL A 242 -9.64 -8.34 -4.78
C VAL A 242 -10.94 -7.60 -5.06
N ILE A 243 -11.58 -7.12 -3.99
CA ILE A 243 -12.91 -6.54 -4.05
C ILE A 243 -12.80 -5.05 -3.69
N PRO A 244 -13.28 -4.13 -4.55
CA PRO A 244 -13.26 -2.72 -4.23
C PRO A 244 -13.95 -2.36 -2.91
N GLY A 245 -13.34 -1.43 -2.18
CA GLY A 245 -13.94 -0.87 -0.98
C GLY A 245 -15.27 -0.17 -1.29
N PRO A 246 -16.28 -0.26 -0.42
CA PRO A 246 -17.61 0.30 -0.67
C PRO A 246 -17.65 1.85 -0.65
N PHE A 247 -16.59 2.48 -0.14
CA PHE A 247 -16.43 3.94 -0.08
C PHE A 247 -15.27 4.43 -0.95
N ASP A 248 -14.78 3.57 -1.85
CA ASP A 248 -13.75 3.96 -2.79
C ASP A 248 -14.36 4.81 -3.91
N GLY A 249 -13.74 5.97 -4.15
CA GLY A 249 -14.14 6.90 -5.17
C GLY A 249 -13.70 6.49 -6.57
N GLU A 250 -13.91 7.40 -7.52
CA GLU A 250 -13.58 7.20 -8.93
C GLU A 250 -12.18 7.74 -9.28
N SER A 251 -11.50 7.04 -10.20
CA SER A 251 -10.29 7.54 -10.85
C SER A 251 -10.55 8.81 -11.68
N LYS A 252 -9.57 9.72 -11.71
CA LYS A 252 -9.64 11.02 -12.42
C LYS A 252 -8.31 11.32 -13.09
N LYS A 253 -8.23 12.39 -13.89
CA LYS A 253 -7.02 12.73 -14.68
C LYS A 253 -5.68 12.74 -13.89
N PHE A 254 -5.69 12.98 -12.58
CA PHE A 254 -4.46 12.97 -11.78
C PHE A 254 -3.98 11.57 -11.38
N SER A 255 -4.92 10.63 -11.22
CA SER A 255 -4.71 9.24 -10.87
C SER A 255 -5.75 8.46 -11.65
N ASP A 256 -5.37 8.06 -12.86
CA ASP A 256 -6.30 7.79 -13.96
C ASP A 256 -6.61 6.31 -14.15
N ARG A 257 -6.32 5.49 -13.14
CA ARG A 257 -6.54 4.06 -13.08
C ARG A 257 -6.87 3.64 -11.66
N ASP A 258 -7.54 2.52 -11.52
CA ASP A 258 -7.93 1.95 -10.23
C ASP A 258 -7.11 0.69 -9.92
N VAL A 259 -6.68 -0.02 -10.97
CA VAL A 259 -5.92 -1.26 -10.90
C VAL A 259 -4.81 -1.22 -11.93
N SER A 260 -3.65 -1.76 -11.56
CA SER A 260 -2.55 -2.04 -12.48
C SER A 260 -1.98 -3.41 -12.19
N ILE A 261 -1.92 -4.26 -13.21
CA ILE A 261 -1.38 -5.62 -13.15
C ILE A 261 -0.01 -5.58 -13.81
N ARG A 262 1.02 -5.98 -13.07
CA ARG A 262 2.42 -5.97 -13.50
C ARG A 262 3.06 -7.32 -13.24
N LYS A 263 4.03 -7.67 -14.06
CA LYS A 263 4.93 -8.78 -13.76
C LYS A 263 5.88 -8.34 -12.65
N PHE A 264 6.20 -9.24 -11.72
CA PHE A 264 7.11 -8.90 -10.64
C PHE A 264 8.55 -8.69 -11.13
N TYR A 265 9.12 -7.57 -10.71
CA TYR A 265 10.56 -7.33 -10.71
C TYR A 265 11.03 -6.86 -9.35
N ARG A 266 12.12 -7.48 -8.87
CA ARG A 266 12.72 -7.13 -7.57
C ARG A 266 13.15 -5.66 -7.49
N ASP A 267 13.66 -5.09 -8.59
CA ASP A 267 14.15 -3.72 -8.62
C ASP A 267 13.00 -2.68 -8.55
N GLU A 268 11.76 -3.11 -8.80
CA GLU A 268 10.56 -2.28 -8.66
C GLU A 268 9.99 -2.31 -7.22
N ASP A 269 10.47 -3.22 -6.36
CA ASP A 269 10.19 -3.22 -4.92
C ASP A 269 11.09 -2.20 -4.17
N ALA A 270 10.93 -0.92 -4.54
CA ALA A 270 11.80 0.19 -4.09
C ALA A 270 11.02 1.41 -3.57
N GLY A 271 9.77 1.20 -3.10
CA GLY A 271 8.89 2.28 -2.66
C GLY A 271 8.29 3.07 -3.83
N TRP A 272 8.25 4.40 -3.74
CA TRP A 272 7.66 5.27 -4.77
C TRP A 272 8.70 6.16 -5.47
N PRO A 273 9.08 5.87 -6.73
CA PRO A 273 10.07 6.65 -7.48
C PRO A 273 9.47 7.76 -8.37
N PHE A 274 8.15 7.82 -8.54
CA PHE A 274 7.50 8.65 -9.57
C PHE A 274 7.23 10.11 -9.15
N GLY A 275 7.50 10.46 -7.90
CA GLY A 275 7.21 11.79 -7.36
C GLY A 275 5.70 12.03 -7.13
N ALA A 276 5.35 13.22 -6.63
CA ALA A 276 3.96 13.57 -6.33
C ALA A 276 3.05 13.68 -7.58
N ARG A 277 3.63 14.03 -8.74
CA ARG A 277 2.88 14.25 -10.00
C ARG A 277 2.95 13.07 -10.97
N GLY A 278 3.96 12.20 -10.85
CA GLY A 278 4.04 10.99 -11.67
C GLY A 278 2.99 9.98 -11.23
N ASP A 279 2.57 9.13 -12.16
CA ASP A 279 1.71 7.99 -11.89
C ASP A 279 2.53 6.69 -11.93
N LEU A 280 1.89 5.57 -11.60
CA LEU A 280 2.50 4.26 -11.68
C LEU A 280 2.90 3.96 -13.13
N GLU A 281 4.19 3.72 -13.36
CA GLU A 281 4.71 3.27 -14.66
C GLU A 281 4.86 1.73 -14.66
N PHE A 282 6.04 1.25 -15.07
CA PHE A 282 6.42 -0.17 -15.14
C PHE A 282 5.67 -1.01 -16.18
N LYS A 283 4.68 -0.45 -16.89
CA LYS A 283 4.02 -1.17 -17.99
C LYS A 283 4.97 -1.30 -19.18
N SER A 284 5.25 -2.54 -19.55
CA SER A 284 6.12 -2.93 -20.67
C SER A 284 5.46 -3.95 -21.61
N ASP A 285 4.12 -4.13 -21.50
CA ASP A 285 3.30 -5.08 -22.26
C ASP A 285 3.79 -6.54 -22.14
N GLU A 286 4.41 -6.87 -21.01
CA GLU A 286 4.91 -8.23 -20.75
C GLU A 286 3.78 -9.20 -20.45
N SER A 287 4.03 -10.50 -20.68
CA SER A 287 3.11 -11.55 -20.26
C SER A 287 3.02 -11.59 -18.73
N VAL A 288 1.78 -11.62 -18.22
CA VAL A 288 1.46 -11.85 -16.81
C VAL A 288 0.78 -13.20 -16.58
N GLN A 289 0.80 -14.06 -17.60
CA GLN A 289 0.21 -15.40 -17.53
C GLN A 289 1.15 -16.37 -16.84
N GLU A 290 0.67 -16.97 -15.74
CA GLU A 290 1.41 -17.97 -14.98
C GLU A 290 2.78 -17.46 -14.57
N THR A 291 2.85 -16.17 -14.20
CA THR A 291 4.05 -15.50 -13.71
C THR A 291 3.84 -15.06 -12.26
N ASN A 292 4.90 -14.61 -11.58
CA ASN A 292 4.74 -13.79 -10.38
C ASN A 292 4.09 -12.43 -10.73
N VAL A 293 2.97 -12.10 -10.08
CA VAL A 293 2.20 -10.90 -10.38
C VAL A 293 2.17 -9.91 -9.22
N VAL A 294 2.50 -8.66 -9.54
CA VAL A 294 2.24 -7.52 -8.67
C VAL A 294 0.95 -6.83 -9.09
N PHE A 295 -0.01 -6.83 -8.19
CA PHE A 295 -1.27 -6.12 -8.33
C PHE A 295 -1.21 -4.81 -7.56
N TRP A 296 -1.34 -3.70 -8.28
CA TRP A 296 -1.50 -2.40 -7.67
C TRP A 296 -2.97 -2.03 -7.62
N TYR A 297 -3.43 -1.57 -6.45
CA TYR A 297 -4.77 -1.05 -6.26
C TYR A 297 -4.70 0.41 -5.83
N VAL A 298 -5.46 1.27 -6.50
CA VAL A 298 -5.56 2.69 -6.19
C VAL A 298 -6.93 2.99 -5.58
N ALA A 299 -6.92 3.46 -4.33
CA ALA A 299 -8.12 3.95 -3.65
C ALA A 299 -8.19 5.48 -3.73
N HIS A 300 -9.34 6.03 -4.11
CA HIS A 300 -9.60 7.45 -4.31
C HIS A 300 -10.55 7.96 -3.23
N LEU A 301 -10.12 8.94 -2.44
CA LEU A 301 -10.98 9.56 -1.42
C LEU A 301 -11.05 11.07 -1.59
N PRO A 302 -12.20 11.63 -2.03
CA PRO A 302 -12.41 13.06 -2.03
C PRO A 302 -12.61 13.57 -0.60
N HIS A 303 -11.96 14.67 -0.27
CA HIS A 303 -12.07 15.36 1.01
C HIS A 303 -12.43 16.83 0.78
N LYS A 304 -13.57 17.23 1.35
CA LYS A 304 -14.05 18.62 1.28
C LYS A 304 -13.53 19.39 2.47
N ALA A 305 -12.98 20.58 2.25
CA ALA A 305 -12.47 21.43 3.33
C ALA A 305 -13.56 21.79 4.36
N ALA A 306 -14.82 21.84 3.94
CA ALA A 306 -15.96 22.07 4.81
C ALA A 306 -16.22 20.95 5.84
N GLU A 307 -15.64 19.76 5.66
CA GLU A 307 -15.75 18.64 6.62
C GLU A 307 -14.86 18.85 7.86
N GLY A 308 -13.92 19.80 7.79
CA GLY A 308 -13.06 20.22 8.89
C GLY A 308 -12.13 19.10 9.38
N ASP A 309 -11.77 19.15 10.67
CA ASP A 309 -10.74 18.25 11.24
C ASP A 309 -11.29 16.89 11.69
N ARG A 310 -12.49 16.51 11.25
CA ARG A 310 -13.11 15.25 11.67
C ARG A 310 -12.33 14.06 11.08
N PRO A 311 -12.13 12.98 11.84
CA PRO A 311 -11.53 11.76 11.30
C PRO A 311 -12.34 11.29 10.10
N MET A 312 -11.75 11.28 8.89
CA MET A 312 -12.36 10.57 7.78
C MET A 312 -12.23 9.08 8.10
N ARG A 313 -13.32 8.47 8.56
CA ARG A 313 -13.41 7.03 8.85
C ARG A 313 -13.75 6.24 7.58
N TYR A 314 -13.29 6.70 6.42
CA TYR A 314 -13.49 5.96 5.18
C TYR A 314 -12.32 5.02 4.99
N TRP A 315 -12.64 3.76 4.77
CA TRP A 315 -11.69 2.68 4.66
C TRP A 315 -11.14 2.69 3.24
N MET A 316 -9.92 3.20 3.08
CA MET A 316 -9.27 3.33 1.76
C MET A 316 -8.41 2.12 1.45
N GLY A 317 -8.97 1.15 0.72
CA GLY A 317 -8.25 -0.03 0.24
C GLY A 317 -9.24 -1.12 -0.23
N PRO A 318 -8.75 -2.11 -1.00
CA PRO A 318 -9.56 -3.25 -1.39
C PRO A 318 -9.76 -4.22 -0.22
N LEU A 319 -10.83 -4.99 -0.24
CA LEU A 319 -10.92 -6.23 0.53
C LEU A 319 -10.22 -7.35 -0.25
N LEU A 320 -9.23 -7.99 0.37
CA LEU A 320 -8.70 -9.26 -0.08
C LEU A 320 -9.45 -10.39 0.63
N GLN A 321 -10.01 -11.32 -0.13
CA GLN A 321 -10.74 -12.46 0.42
C GLN A 321 -10.19 -13.75 -0.14
N VAL A 322 -9.56 -14.55 0.73
CA VAL A 322 -9.07 -15.88 0.37
C VAL A 322 -10.25 -16.71 -0.11
N HIS A 323 -10.12 -17.28 -1.30
CA HIS A 323 -11.13 -18.17 -1.85
C HIS A 323 -11.12 -19.46 -1.05
N GLN A 324 -12.27 -19.73 -0.43
CA GLN A 324 -12.56 -21.02 0.17
C GLN A 324 -13.43 -21.76 -0.85
N GLU A 325 -12.96 -22.90 -1.35
CA GLU A 325 -13.88 -23.85 -1.95
C GLU A 325 -14.92 -24.16 -0.87
N THR A 326 -16.20 -23.97 -1.19
CA THR A 326 -17.24 -24.29 -0.21
C THR A 326 -17.10 -25.78 0.12
N PRO A 327 -16.99 -26.17 1.40
CA PRO A 327 -16.92 -27.58 1.76
C PRO A 327 -18.15 -28.37 1.29
#